data_AF-A0A496A944-F1
#
_entry.id   AF-A0A496A944-F1
#
_cell.length_a   1.000
_cell.length_b   1.000
_cell.length_c   1.000
_cell.angle_alpha   90.00
_cell.angle_beta   90.00
_cell.angle_gamma   90.00
#
_symmetry.space_group_name_H-M   'P 1'
#
loop_
_entity.id
_entity.type
_entity.pdbx_description
1 polymer ?
#
loop_
_entity_poly.entity_id
_entity_poly.type
_entity_poly.pdbx_seq_one_letter_code
_entity_poly.pdbx_strand_id
1 'polypeptide(L)'
;MGPKPKGVGIVKNYFQQKAKIRQLSAKVNQQNNEIAEQQTTINQKDDEIRRQQTVINTHTPIQISEADPFPTLTPGRVAELRRMPYEEYLQTPEWKQRTRMMRARFDNRCQTCNSNGGGRPLEVHHRHYDDVGYEKPTDLTVLCRECHQLIHRMRD
;
A
#
# COMPACT_ATOMS: atom_id res chain seq x y z
N MET A 1 51.56 68.01 -6.50
CA MET A 1 50.71 66.83 -6.78
C MET A 1 50.00 66.45 -5.48
N GLY A 2 48.71 66.80 -5.33
CA GLY A 2 47.95 66.50 -4.11
C GLY A 2 47.53 65.03 -4.04
N PRO A 3 47.47 64.41 -2.84
CA PRO A 3 47.07 63.02 -2.69
C PRO A 3 45.60 62.85 -3.11
N LYS A 4 45.34 61.92 -4.04
CA LYS A 4 43.98 61.57 -4.46
C LYS A 4 43.18 61.04 -3.26
N PRO A 5 41.92 61.46 -3.06
CA PRO A 5 41.13 61.08 -1.89
C PRO A 5 40.82 59.58 -1.90
N LYS A 6 41.37 58.84 -0.93
CA LYS A 6 41.20 57.39 -0.75
C LYS A 6 39.78 56.97 -0.31
N GLY A 7 38.89 57.93 -0.05
CA GLY A 7 37.55 57.68 0.51
C GLY A 7 36.48 57.19 -0.48
N VAL A 8 36.61 57.49 -1.78
CA VAL A 8 35.53 57.23 -2.76
C VAL A 8 35.36 55.73 -3.06
N GLY A 9 36.44 54.93 -3.01
CA GLY A 9 36.40 53.49 -3.28
C GLY A 9 35.78 52.66 -2.15
N ILE A 10 36.06 53.02 -0.89
CA ILE A 10 35.54 52.33 0.30
C ILE A 10 34.02 52.53 0.41
N VAL A 11 33.55 53.75 0.16
CA VAL A 11 32.14 54.10 0.21
C VAL A 11 31.34 53.39 -0.90
N LYS A 12 31.89 53.32 -2.12
CA LYS A 12 31.28 52.55 -3.23
C LYS A 12 31.15 51.05 -2.91
N ASN A 13 32.16 50.46 -2.28
CA ASN A 13 32.15 49.06 -1.85
C ASN A 13 31.08 48.79 -0.77
N TYR A 14 30.95 49.68 0.22
CA TYR A 14 29.89 49.61 1.23
C TYR A 14 28.49 49.65 0.61
N PHE A 15 28.23 50.55 -0.35
CA PHE A 15 26.94 50.63 -1.02
C PHE A 15 26.64 49.39 -1.88
N GLN A 16 27.65 48.83 -2.56
CA GLN A 16 27.51 47.58 -3.31
C GLN A 16 27.21 46.38 -2.39
N GLN A 17 27.92 46.26 -1.25
CA GLN A 17 27.66 45.21 -0.26
C GLN A 17 26.26 45.35 0.35
N LYS A 18 25.84 46.57 0.71
CA LYS A 18 24.49 46.84 1.24
C LYS A 18 23.40 46.51 0.23
N ALA A 19 23.60 46.80 -1.05
CA ALA A 19 22.70 46.40 -2.13
C ALA A 19 22.61 44.87 -2.27
N LYS A 20 23.76 44.17 -2.21
CA LYS A 20 23.81 42.71 -2.25
C LYS A 20 23.10 42.06 -1.06
N ILE A 21 23.28 42.59 0.15
CA ILE A 21 22.58 42.12 1.36
C ILE A 21 21.06 42.29 1.21
N ARG A 22 20.59 43.44 0.70
CA ARG A 22 19.16 43.66 0.44
C ARG A 22 18.61 42.67 -0.59
N GLN A 23 19.35 42.41 -1.67
CA GLN A 23 18.96 41.43 -2.69
C GLN A 23 18.90 40.01 -2.12
N LEU A 24 19.89 39.59 -1.32
CA LEU A 24 19.89 38.28 -0.67
C LEU A 24 18.75 38.14 0.34
N SER A 25 18.49 39.18 1.14
CA SER A 25 17.36 39.19 2.07
C SER A 25 16.02 39.07 1.33
N ALA A 26 15.85 39.76 0.20
CA ALA A 26 14.66 39.62 -0.64
C ALA A 26 14.51 38.20 -1.20
N LYS A 27 15.61 37.58 -1.65
CA LYS A 27 15.60 36.18 -2.12
C LYS A 27 15.23 35.19 -1.01
N VAL A 28 15.79 35.35 0.19
CA VAL A 28 15.44 34.50 1.34
C VAL A 28 13.96 34.64 1.68
N ASN A 29 13.43 35.87 1.70
CA ASN A 29 12.01 36.09 1.97
C ASN A 29 11.12 35.46 0.90
N GLN A 30 11.50 35.56 -0.37
CA GLN A 30 10.80 34.89 -1.47
C GLN A 30 10.81 33.37 -1.29
N GLN A 31 11.98 32.77 -1.02
CA GLN A 31 12.10 31.32 -0.80
C GLN A 31 11.29 30.86 0.41
N ASN A 32 11.23 31.64 1.48
CA ASN A 32 10.40 31.32 2.64
C ASN A 32 8.91 31.30 2.29
N ASN A 33 8.45 32.23 1.44
CA ASN A 33 7.07 32.24 0.96
C ASN A 33 6.79 31.00 0.08
N GLU A 34 7.69 30.66 -0.84
CA GLU A 34 7.57 29.47 -1.68
C GLU A 34 7.53 28.18 -0.84
N ILE A 35 8.35 28.08 0.21
CA ILE A 35 8.33 26.95 1.15
C ILE A 35 6.99 26.86 1.89
N ALA A 36 6.43 27.99 2.32
CA ALA A 36 5.14 28.03 3.01
C ALA A 36 3.99 27.54 2.09
N GLU A 37 4.01 27.92 0.81
CA GLU A 37 3.05 27.44 -0.19
C GLU A 37 3.20 25.94 -0.46
N GLN A 38 4.44 25.46 -0.56
CA GLN A 38 4.72 24.02 -0.70
C GLN A 38 4.25 23.23 0.52
N GLN A 39 4.48 23.74 1.73
CA GLN A 39 4.02 23.09 2.97
C GLN A 39 2.49 23.02 3.04
N THR A 40 1.80 24.07 2.59
CA THR A 40 0.34 24.07 2.48
C THR A 40 -0.14 22.98 1.52
N THR A 41 0.53 22.84 0.38
CA THR A 41 0.25 21.78 -0.60
C THR A 41 0.51 20.38 -0.04
N ILE A 42 1.61 20.18 0.71
CA ILE A 42 1.91 18.91 1.38
C ILE A 42 0.81 18.57 2.38
N ASN A 43 0.41 19.52 3.22
CA ASN A 43 -0.64 19.30 4.22
C ASN A 43 -1.98 18.91 3.56
N GLN A 44 -2.34 19.55 2.44
CA GLN A 44 -3.53 19.19 1.67
C GLN A 44 -3.44 17.78 1.08
N LYS A 45 -2.28 17.39 0.55
CA LYS A 45 -2.03 16.03 0.07
C LYS A 45 -2.03 15.00 1.20
N ASP A 46 -1.51 15.34 2.38
CA ASP A 46 -1.56 14.48 3.56
C ASP A 46 -3.01 14.27 4.02
N ASP A 47 -3.85 15.31 3.98
CA ASP A 47 -5.28 15.19 4.23
C ASP A 47 -5.99 14.32 3.19
N GLU A 48 -5.63 14.45 1.91
CA GLU A 48 -6.15 13.60 0.85
C GLU A 48 -5.73 12.14 1.03
N ILE A 49 -4.45 11.89 1.31
CA ILE A 49 -3.92 10.56 1.63
C ILE A 49 -4.62 9.99 2.86
N ARG A 50 -4.82 10.76 3.93
CA ARG A 50 -5.58 10.32 5.12
C ARG A 50 -7.02 9.95 4.78
N ARG A 51 -7.70 10.72 3.94
CA ARG A 51 -9.07 10.41 3.48
C ARG A 51 -9.10 9.13 2.64
N GLN A 52 -8.15 8.97 1.71
CA GLN A 52 -8.01 7.75 0.91
C GLN A 52 -7.66 6.54 1.79
N GLN A 53 -6.78 6.70 2.79
CA GLN A 53 -6.49 5.71 3.80
C GLN A 53 -7.69 5.40 4.69
N THR A 54 -8.59 6.35 4.95
CA THR A 54 -9.83 6.11 5.71
C THR A 54 -10.80 5.24 4.90
N VAL A 55 -10.85 5.39 3.56
CA VAL A 55 -11.60 4.50 2.66
C VAL A 55 -10.95 3.12 2.55
N ILE A 56 -9.63 3.01 2.69
CA ILE A 56 -8.93 1.73 2.83
C ILE A 56 -9.21 1.10 4.21
N ASN A 57 -9.20 1.90 5.29
CA ASN A 57 -9.38 1.48 6.69
C ASN A 57 -10.85 1.29 7.10
N THR A 58 -11.82 1.55 6.22
CA THR A 58 -13.17 0.96 6.34
C THR A 58 -13.17 -0.54 6.04
N HIS A 59 -12.04 -1.12 5.62
CA HIS A 59 -11.71 -2.50 5.94
C HIS A 59 -11.03 -2.48 7.31
N THR A 60 -11.82 -2.78 8.33
CA THR A 60 -11.47 -3.12 9.72
C THR A 60 -10.00 -3.53 9.90
N PRO A 61 -9.26 -3.03 10.91
CA PRO A 61 -7.93 -3.54 11.22
C PRO A 61 -8.04 -5.05 11.41
N ILE A 62 -7.39 -5.79 10.51
CA ILE A 62 -7.37 -7.24 10.51
C ILE A 62 -6.64 -7.66 11.78
N GLN A 63 -7.41 -7.99 12.82
CA GLN A 63 -6.93 -8.61 14.05
C GLN A 63 -6.56 -10.05 13.68
N ILE A 64 -5.32 -10.28 13.28
CA ILE A 64 -4.80 -11.64 13.06
C ILE A 64 -4.56 -12.22 14.46
N SER A 65 -5.51 -12.99 14.98
CA SER A 65 -5.28 -13.81 16.17
C SER A 65 -4.56 -15.09 15.76
N GLU A 66 -3.68 -15.63 16.61
CA GLU A 66 -2.97 -16.89 16.33
C GLU A 66 -3.92 -18.09 16.06
N ALA A 67 -5.20 -17.96 16.42
CA ALA A 67 -6.22 -18.99 16.28
C ALA A 67 -6.92 -19.01 14.91
N ASP A 68 -6.96 -17.89 14.18
CA ASP A 68 -7.57 -17.81 12.84
C ASP A 68 -6.72 -16.92 11.93
N PRO A 69 -6.04 -17.50 10.93
CA PRO A 69 -5.19 -16.72 10.04
C PRO A 69 -6.03 -15.85 9.11
N PHE A 70 -7.35 -15.96 9.01
CA PHE A 70 -8.11 -15.17 8.05
C PHE A 70 -8.64 -13.86 8.61
N PRO A 71 -8.80 -12.82 7.77
CA PRO A 71 -9.34 -11.56 8.21
C PRO A 71 -10.76 -11.71 8.75
N THR A 72 -10.98 -11.23 9.98
CA THR A 72 -12.33 -11.11 10.54
C THR A 72 -13.09 -10.04 9.78
N LEU A 73 -14.10 -10.45 9.02
CA LEU A 73 -14.98 -9.56 8.28
C LEU A 73 -16.24 -9.25 9.09
N THR A 74 -16.82 -8.07 8.87
CA THR A 74 -18.12 -7.75 9.47
C THR A 74 -19.23 -8.61 8.83
N PRO A 75 -20.33 -8.93 9.56
CA PRO A 75 -21.43 -9.72 8.99
C PRO A 75 -22.01 -9.11 7.70
N GLY A 76 -22.07 -7.78 7.62
CA GLY A 76 -22.53 -7.08 6.42
C GLY A 76 -21.63 -7.33 5.20
N ARG A 77 -20.31 -7.29 5.40
CA ARG A 77 -19.34 -7.56 4.32
C ARG A 77 -19.37 -9.03 3.88
N VAL A 78 -19.50 -9.97 4.82
CA VAL A 78 -19.68 -11.40 4.49
C VAL A 78 -20.94 -11.60 3.63
N ALA A 79 -22.06 -10.98 4.01
CA ALA A 79 -23.31 -11.08 3.26
C ALA A 79 -23.21 -10.48 1.84
N GLU A 80 -22.43 -9.42 1.67
CA GLU A 80 -22.14 -8.83 0.36
C GLU A 80 -21.32 -9.80 -0.51
N LEU A 81 -20.19 -10.30 0.00
CA LEU A 81 -19.31 -11.24 -0.71
C LEU A 81 -20.05 -12.51 -1.15
N ARG A 82 -20.93 -13.05 -0.29
CA ARG A 82 -21.69 -14.28 -0.59
C ARG A 82 -22.72 -14.12 -1.71
N ARG A 83 -23.19 -12.89 -1.95
CA ARG A 83 -24.15 -12.59 -3.03
C ARG A 83 -23.46 -12.21 -4.35
N MET A 84 -22.16 -11.94 -4.29
CA MET A 84 -21.38 -11.58 -5.46
C MET A 84 -21.28 -12.78 -6.41
N PRO A 85 -21.32 -12.57 -7.74
CA PRO A 85 -20.95 -13.62 -8.69
C PRO A 85 -19.59 -14.21 -8.33
N TYR A 86 -19.47 -15.53 -8.38
CA TYR A 86 -18.28 -16.23 -7.89
C TYR A 86 -16.98 -15.72 -8.53
N GLU A 87 -17.00 -15.45 -9.85
CA GLU A 87 -15.84 -14.90 -10.56
C GLU A 87 -15.41 -13.51 -10.05
N GLU A 88 -16.37 -12.67 -9.67
CA GLU A 88 -16.09 -11.37 -9.07
C GLU A 88 -15.54 -11.53 -7.65
N TYR A 89 -16.09 -12.48 -6.88
CA TYR A 89 -15.57 -12.82 -5.54
C TYR A 89 -14.08 -13.19 -5.58
N LEU A 90 -13.66 -13.98 -6.57
CA LEU A 90 -12.25 -14.34 -6.75
C LEU A 90 -11.32 -13.15 -7.03
N GLN A 91 -11.87 -12.00 -7.42
CA GLN A 91 -11.08 -10.78 -7.62
C GLN A 91 -10.96 -9.91 -6.37
N THR A 92 -11.68 -10.22 -5.30
CA THR A 92 -11.73 -9.42 -4.08
C THR A 92 -10.42 -9.43 -3.29
N PRO A 93 -10.11 -8.36 -2.54
CA PRO A 93 -8.99 -8.33 -1.60
C PRO A 93 -9.02 -9.48 -0.59
N GLU A 94 -10.20 -9.84 -0.12
CA GLU A 94 -10.44 -10.86 0.89
C GLU A 94 -10.03 -12.25 0.41
N TRP A 95 -10.41 -12.62 -0.82
CA TRP A 95 -9.97 -13.87 -1.42
C TRP A 95 -8.46 -13.87 -1.67
N LYS A 96 -7.92 -12.78 -2.26
CA LYS A 96 -6.48 -12.64 -2.52
C LYS A 96 -5.65 -12.78 -1.24
N GLN A 97 -6.12 -12.22 -0.13
CA GLN A 97 -5.49 -12.37 1.16
C GLN A 97 -5.56 -13.80 1.69
N ARG A 98 -6.74 -14.44 1.67
CA ARG A 98 -6.89 -15.85 2.07
C ARG A 98 -5.94 -16.76 1.30
N THR A 99 -5.86 -16.62 -0.03
CA THR A 99 -4.97 -17.46 -0.83
C THR A 99 -3.50 -17.25 -0.52
N ARG A 100 -3.07 -15.99 -0.29
CA ARG A 100 -1.71 -15.67 0.13
C ARG A 100 -1.37 -16.32 1.48
N MET A 101 -2.28 -16.22 2.45
CA MET A 101 -2.07 -16.75 3.79
C MET A 101 -2.05 -18.28 3.79
N MET A 102 -2.93 -18.91 3.00
CA MET A 102 -2.88 -20.37 2.79
C MET A 102 -1.54 -20.80 2.18
N ARG A 103 -1.09 -20.16 1.09
CA ARG A 103 0.21 -20.50 0.49
C ARG A 103 1.37 -20.36 1.49
N ALA A 104 1.38 -19.28 2.28
CA ALA A 104 2.40 -19.06 3.29
C ALA A 104 2.35 -20.10 4.42
N ARG A 105 1.16 -20.45 4.92
CA ARG A 105 0.93 -21.45 5.98
C ARG A 105 1.47 -22.83 5.64
N PHE A 106 1.52 -23.17 4.35
CA PHE A 106 2.01 -24.45 3.86
C PHE A 106 3.36 -24.31 3.12
N ASP A 107 4.18 -23.32 3.49
CA ASP A 107 5.54 -23.12 2.99
C ASP A 107 5.67 -23.07 1.44
N ASN A 108 4.62 -22.59 0.77
CA ASN A 108 4.48 -22.69 -0.68
C ASN A 108 4.74 -24.13 -1.19
N ARG A 109 4.08 -25.10 -0.57
CA ARG A 109 4.07 -26.51 -0.97
C ARG A 109 2.65 -27.01 -1.23
N CYS A 110 2.53 -27.87 -2.22
CA CYS A 110 1.31 -28.60 -2.51
C CYS A 110 1.00 -29.54 -1.33
N GLN A 111 -0.21 -29.48 -0.79
CA GLN A 111 -0.62 -30.33 0.33
C GLN A 111 -0.83 -31.81 -0.05
N THR A 112 -0.84 -32.13 -1.34
CA THR A 112 -1.00 -33.50 -1.83
C THR A 112 0.33 -34.16 -2.18
N CYS A 113 1.15 -33.49 -3.00
CA CYS A 113 2.40 -34.08 -3.54
C CYS A 113 3.66 -33.43 -2.99
N ASN A 114 3.54 -32.43 -2.11
CA ASN A 114 4.64 -31.66 -1.53
C ASN A 114 5.55 -30.95 -2.55
N SER A 115 5.12 -30.82 -3.82
CA SER A 115 5.88 -30.05 -4.82
C SER A 115 5.79 -28.54 -4.53
N ASN A 116 6.77 -27.79 -5.01
CA ASN A 116 6.77 -26.32 -4.98
C ASN A 116 6.09 -25.71 -6.22
N GLY A 117 5.33 -26.50 -6.98
CA GLY A 117 4.68 -26.03 -8.22
C GLY A 117 5.60 -25.86 -9.43
N GLY A 118 6.89 -26.22 -9.32
CA GLY A 118 7.83 -26.15 -10.45
C GLY A 118 8.06 -24.72 -10.96
N GLY A 119 8.05 -23.74 -10.06
CA GLY A 119 8.18 -22.32 -10.41
C GLY A 119 6.87 -21.63 -10.82
N ARG A 120 5.75 -22.38 -10.89
CA ARG A 120 4.42 -21.80 -11.09
C ARG A 120 3.74 -21.55 -9.73
N PRO A 121 2.90 -20.50 -9.61
CA PRO A 121 2.13 -20.27 -8.40
C PRO A 121 1.25 -21.47 -8.04
N LEU A 122 1.19 -21.80 -6.75
CA LEU A 122 0.23 -22.78 -6.24
C LEU A 122 -1.18 -22.17 -6.21
N GLU A 123 -2.15 -23.02 -6.51
CA GLU A 123 -3.57 -22.70 -6.57
C GLU A 123 -4.20 -23.06 -5.21
N VAL A 124 -5.22 -22.30 -4.80
CA VAL A 124 -5.98 -22.58 -3.58
C VAL A 124 -7.36 -23.04 -4.01
N HIS A 125 -7.67 -24.28 -3.66
CA HIS A 125 -8.87 -24.99 -4.04
C HIS A 125 -9.86 -25.00 -2.88
N HIS A 126 -11.12 -24.67 -3.16
CA HIS A 126 -12.23 -24.84 -2.22
C HIS A 126 -12.62 -26.31 -2.12
N ARG A 127 -12.71 -26.84 -0.90
CA ARG A 127 -13.20 -28.21 -0.65
C ARG A 127 -14.73 -28.30 -0.77
N HIS A 128 -15.41 -27.21 -0.42
CA HIS A 128 -16.83 -26.95 -0.61
C HIS A 128 -17.03 -25.44 -0.73
N TYR A 129 -18.20 -25.03 -1.22
CA TYR A 129 -18.54 -23.62 -1.49
C TYR A 129 -19.51 -23.03 -0.47
N ASP A 130 -19.85 -23.78 0.58
CA ASP A 130 -20.90 -23.39 1.52
C ASP A 130 -20.61 -22.03 2.16
N ASP A 131 -19.36 -21.75 2.55
CA ASP A 131 -18.98 -20.56 3.32
C ASP A 131 -18.20 -19.51 2.52
N VAL A 132 -18.51 -19.32 1.23
CA VAL A 132 -17.89 -18.24 0.43
C VAL A 132 -17.99 -16.88 1.13
N GLY A 133 -16.85 -16.21 1.29
CA GLY A 133 -16.71 -14.94 2.01
C GLY A 133 -16.44 -15.10 3.52
N TYR A 134 -16.60 -16.30 4.07
CA TYR A 134 -16.31 -16.65 5.46
C TYR A 134 -15.61 -18.02 5.58
N GLU A 135 -14.86 -18.40 4.55
CA GLU A 135 -14.18 -19.70 4.53
C GLU A 135 -13.20 -19.79 5.67
N LYS A 136 -13.12 -20.96 6.30
CA LYS A 136 -12.09 -21.32 7.28
C LYS A 136 -10.89 -21.93 6.56
N PRO A 137 -9.71 -21.97 7.19
CA PRO A 137 -8.54 -22.62 6.60
C PRO A 137 -8.78 -24.10 6.24
N THR A 138 -9.67 -24.78 6.97
CA THR A 138 -10.07 -26.16 6.72
C THR A 138 -10.85 -26.36 5.43
N ASP A 139 -11.46 -25.31 4.92
CA ASP A 139 -12.35 -25.36 3.75
C ASP A 139 -11.53 -25.19 2.46
N LEU A 140 -10.23 -24.90 2.60
CA LEU A 140 -9.31 -24.62 1.51
C LEU A 140 -8.14 -25.64 1.48
N THR A 141 -7.58 -25.85 0.29
CA THR A 141 -6.42 -26.70 0.07
C THR A 141 -5.46 -26.05 -0.92
N VAL A 142 -4.18 -25.95 -0.57
CA VAL A 142 -3.13 -25.45 -1.47
C VAL A 142 -2.62 -26.59 -2.35
N LEU A 143 -2.66 -26.42 -3.67
CA LEU A 143 -2.35 -27.45 -4.64
C LEU A 143 -1.45 -26.92 -5.77
N CYS A 144 -0.59 -27.79 -6.31
CA CYS A 144 0.00 -27.53 -7.61
C CYS A 144 -1.05 -27.76 -8.71
N ARG A 145 -0.84 -27.17 -9.89
CA ARG A 145 -1.80 -27.25 -11.01
C ARG A 145 -2.18 -28.68 -11.37
N GLU A 146 -1.23 -29.61 -11.35
CA GLU A 146 -1.46 -31.02 -11.66
C GLU A 146 -2.41 -31.67 -10.65
N CYS A 147 -2.16 -31.48 -9.36
CA CYS A 147 -3.03 -32.01 -8.30
C CYS A 147 -4.40 -31.32 -8.30
N HIS A 148 -4.44 -30.02 -8.59
CA HIS A 148 -5.69 -29.26 -8.67
C HIS A 148 -6.60 -29.79 -9.79
N GLN A 149 -6.05 -29.97 -10.99
CA GLN A 149 -6.78 -30.55 -12.12
C GLN A 149 -7.23 -31.99 -11.85
N LEU A 150 -6.41 -32.78 -11.14
CA LEU A 150 -6.78 -34.14 -10.76
C LEU A 150 -8.00 -34.16 -9.84
N ILE A 151 -8.04 -33.27 -8.86
CA ILE A 151 -9.15 -33.19 -7.89
C ILE A 151 -10.45 -32.77 -8.57
N HIS A 152 -10.43 -31.78 -9.48
CA HIS A 152 -11.61 -31.42 -10.27
C HIS A 152 -12.17 -32.64 -11.00
N ARG A 153 -11.32 -33.39 -11.72
CA ARG A 153 -11.73 -34.61 -12.43
C ARG A 153 -12.30 -35.74 -11.56
N MET A 154 -12.01 -35.75 -10.25
CA MET A 154 -12.48 -36.80 -9.34
C MET A 154 -13.78 -36.42 -8.61
N ARG A 155 -14.14 -35.14 -8.61
CA ARG A 155 -15.26 -34.59 -7.84
C ARG A 155 -16.38 -34.00 -8.69
N ASP A 156 -16.14 -33.86 -10.00
CA ASP A 156 -17.15 -33.55 -11.03
C ASP A 156 -17.67 -34.85 -11.68
#